data_AF-A0A940ZJZ4-F1
#
_entry.id   AF-A0A940ZJZ4-F1
#
_cell.length_a   1.000
_cell.length_b   1.000
_cell.length_c   1.000
_cell.angle_alpha   90.00
_cell.angle_beta   90.00
_cell.angle_gamma   90.00
#
_symmetry.space_group_name_H-M   'P 1'
#
loop_
_entity.id
_entity.type
_entity.pdbx_description
1 polymer ?
#
loop_
_entity_poly.entity_id
_entity_poly.type
_entity_poly.pdbx_seq_one_letter_code
_entity_poly.pdbx_strand_id
1 'polypeptide(L)'
;MNQTSPRRVLVTSVKAGAGHVKAAEALTQAFALKYPSITVKNVDLLDYSSYLARHIYGKTYIDVVKKMPELYGYLYKNYKGV
;
A
#
# COMPACT_ATOMS: atom_id res chain seq x y z
N MET A 1 -12.10 3.32 -37.90
CA MET A 1 -12.11 4.08 -36.63
C MET A 1 -11.42 3.24 -35.57
N ASN A 2 -10.18 3.56 -35.19
CA ASN A 2 -9.47 2.80 -34.15
C ASN A 2 -10.06 3.14 -32.78
N GLN A 3 -10.78 2.19 -32.17
CA GLN A 3 -11.20 2.31 -30.77
C GLN A 3 -10.00 1.99 -29.87
N THR A 4 -9.20 3.00 -29.54
CA THR A 4 -8.23 2.88 -28.46
C THR A 4 -8.98 2.90 -27.13
N SER A 5 -9.07 1.75 -26.47
CA SER A 5 -9.68 1.66 -25.13
C SER A 5 -9.04 2.70 -24.19
N PRO A 6 -9.83 3.42 -23.36
CA PRO A 6 -9.28 4.40 -22.44
C PRO A 6 -8.28 3.71 -21.50
N ARG A 7 -7.06 4.25 -21.42
CA ARG A 7 -6.00 3.67 -20.58
C ARG A 7 -6.39 3.82 -19.11
N ARG A 8 -6.15 2.76 -18.33
CA ARG A 8 -6.49 2.70 -16.91
C ARG A 8 -5.24 2.40 -16.09
N VAL A 9 -5.10 3.08 -14.95
CA VAL A 9 -4.00 2.90 -14.01
C VAL A 9 -4.58 2.59 -12.63
N LEU A 10 -4.09 1.52 -12.02
CA LEU A 10 -4.40 1.17 -10.64
C LEU A 10 -3.15 1.41 -9.79
N VAL A 11 -3.24 2.35 -8.86
CA VAL A 11 -2.21 2.58 -7.84
C VAL A 11 -2.60 1.75 -6.62
N THR A 12 -1.74 0.81 -6.23
CA THR A 12 -2.00 -0.06 -5.08
C THR A 12 -1.07 0.29 -3.93
N SER A 13 -1.61 0.37 -2.72
CA SER A 13 -0.85 0.56 -1.48
C SER A 13 -1.30 -0.44 -0.42
N VAL A 14 -0.56 -0.50 0.69
CA VAL A 14 -0.95 -1.21 1.90
C VAL A 14 -0.94 -0.17 3.02
N LYS A 15 -2.05 0.03 3.74
CA LYS A 15 -2.11 0.93 4.92
C LYS A 15 -1.35 0.36 6.14
N ALA A 16 -0.11 -0.10 5.94
CA ALA A 16 0.80 -0.54 7.00
C ALA A 16 1.67 0.62 7.56
N GLY A 17 1.58 1.83 6.96
CA GLY A 17 2.29 3.03 7.39
C GLY A 17 1.91 4.27 6.59
N ALA A 18 2.05 5.46 7.18
CA ALA A 18 1.59 6.73 6.59
C ALA A 18 2.32 7.08 5.27
N GLY A 19 3.59 6.66 5.11
CA GLY A 19 4.39 6.94 3.92
C GLY A 19 3.86 6.28 2.65
N HIS A 20 3.42 5.01 2.71
CA HIS A 20 2.88 4.30 1.55
C HIS A 20 1.59 4.93 1.04
N VAL A 21 0.73 5.37 1.96
CA VAL A 21 -0.52 6.07 1.62
C VAL A 21 -0.21 7.39 0.92
N LYS A 22 0.71 8.19 1.48
CA LYS A 22 1.10 9.47 0.89
C LYS A 22 1.75 9.32 -0.49
N ALA A 23 2.59 8.31 -0.68
CA ALA A 23 3.18 8.02 -1.99
C ALA A 23 2.11 7.66 -3.02
N ALA A 24 1.13 6.82 -2.66
CA ALA A 24 0.03 6.45 -3.55
C ALA A 24 -0.87 7.65 -3.91
N GLU A 25 -1.16 8.53 -2.96
CA GLU A 25 -1.86 9.80 -3.21
C GLU A 25 -1.08 10.69 -4.18
N ALA A 26 0.22 10.87 -3.98
CA ALA A 26 1.06 11.70 -4.83
C ALA A 26 1.10 11.18 -6.27
N LEU A 27 1.25 9.86 -6.47
CA LEU A 27 1.20 9.24 -7.80
C LEU A 27 -0.16 9.43 -8.46
N THR A 28 -1.25 9.22 -7.72
CA THR A 28 -2.62 9.40 -8.24
C THR A 28 -2.85 10.82 -8.73
N GLN A 29 -2.41 11.82 -7.96
CA GLN A 29 -2.48 13.24 -8.34
C GLN A 29 -1.60 13.54 -9.56
N ALA A 30 -0.37 13.04 -9.60
CA ALA A 30 0.53 13.24 -10.73
C ALA A 30 -0.04 12.67 -12.04
N PHE A 31 -0.67 11.48 -11.99
CA PHE A 31 -1.35 10.89 -13.15
C PHE A 31 -2.55 11.72 -13.59
N ALA A 32 -3.38 12.19 -12.66
CA ALA A 32 -4.53 13.03 -12.98
C ALA A 32 -4.12 14.36 -13.64
N LEU A 33 -3.03 14.98 -13.17
CA LEU A 33 -2.50 16.24 -13.71
C LEU A 33 -1.84 16.05 -15.09
N LYS A 34 -1.04 14.99 -15.26
CA LYS A 34 -0.23 14.79 -16.48
C LYS A 34 -1.02 14.13 -17.60
N TYR A 35 -2.05 13.35 -17.27
CA TYR A 35 -2.81 12.56 -18.23
C TYR A 35 -4.32 12.63 -17.96
N PRO A 36 -5.01 13.75 -18.28
CA PRO A 36 -6.43 13.94 -17.94
C PRO A 36 -7.37 12.91 -18.59
N SER A 37 -6.93 12.27 -19.68
CA SER A 37 -7.71 11.28 -20.44
C SER A 37 -7.60 9.85 -19.91
N ILE A 38 -6.77 9.59 -18.90
CA ILE A 38 -6.66 8.25 -18.29
C ILE A 38 -7.49 8.17 -17.01
N THR A 39 -8.05 6.99 -16.74
CA THR A 39 -8.71 6.72 -15.46
C THR A 39 -7.66 6.19 -14.48
N VAL A 40 -7.43 6.91 -13.38
CA VAL A 40 -6.57 6.45 -12.29
C VAL A 40 -7.40 6.12 -11.04
N LYS A 41 -7.10 5.01 -10.37
CA LYS A 41 -7.73 4.62 -9.11
C LYS A 41 -6.65 4.26 -8.09
N ASN A 42 -6.79 4.77 -6.86
CA ASN A 42 -5.98 4.35 -5.73
C ASN A 42 -6.75 3.29 -4.92
N VAL A 43 -6.08 2.18 -4.61
CA VAL A 43 -6.63 1.05 -3.84
C VAL A 43 -5.68 0.68 -2.72
N ASP A 44 -6.21 0.56 -1.52
CA ASP A 44 -5.54 -0.13 -0.42
C ASP A 44 -5.83 -1.63 -0.52
N LEU A 45 -4.80 -2.45 -0.68
CA LEU A 45 -4.93 -3.90 -0.80
C LEU A 45 -5.52 -4.52 0.48
N LEU A 46 -5.36 -3.87 1.63
CA LEU A 46 -6.02 -4.33 2.85
C LEU A 46 -7.54 -4.24 2.75
N ASP A 47 -8.10 -3.28 2.00
CA ASP A 47 -9.55 -3.17 1.79
C ASP A 47 -10.13 -4.40 1.05
N TYR A 48 -9.28 -5.17 0.38
CA TYR A 48 -9.61 -6.39 -0.37
C TYR A 48 -9.06 -7.67 0.30
N SER A 49 -8.43 -7.55 1.48
CA SER A 49 -7.96 -8.70 2.25
C SER A 49 -9.03 -9.21 3.22
N SER A 50 -8.88 -10.47 3.66
CA SER A 50 -9.73 -11.05 4.69
C SER A 50 -9.64 -10.25 6.00
N TYR A 51 -10.73 -10.22 6.77
CA TYR A 51 -10.80 -9.50 8.05
C TYR A 51 -9.62 -9.87 8.98
N LEU A 52 -9.19 -11.13 8.94
CA LEU A 52 -8.06 -11.65 9.70
C LEU A 52 -6.71 -11.05 9.25
N ALA A 53 -6.45 -10.97 7.94
CA ALA A 53 -5.23 -10.35 7.41
C ALA A 53 -5.18 -8.85 7.75
N ARG A 54 -6.33 -8.16 7.67
CA ARG A 54 -6.47 -6.75 8.05
C ARG A 54 -6.17 -6.52 9.54
N HIS A 55 -6.66 -7.42 10.41
CA HIS A 55 -6.46 -7.34 11.85
C HIS A 55 -5.01 -7.66 12.29
N ILE A 56 -4.40 -8.70 11.69
CA ILE A 56 -3.02 -9.11 12.00
C ILE A 56 -2.00 -8.05 11.53
N TYR A 57 -2.20 -7.46 10.36
CA TYR A 57 -1.28 -6.41 9.88
C TYR A 57 -1.51 -5.06 10.58
N GLY A 58 -2.77 -4.65 10.74
CA GLY A 58 -3.09 -3.32 11.27
C GLY A 58 -2.85 -3.18 12.77
N LYS A 59 -3.13 -4.24 13.55
CA LYS A 59 -3.09 -4.17 15.02
C LYS A 59 -1.81 -4.76 15.60
N THR A 60 -1.40 -5.96 15.18
CA THR A 60 -0.25 -6.64 15.78
C THR A 60 1.10 -6.16 15.23
N TYR A 61 1.25 -6.04 13.91
CA TYR A 61 2.53 -5.61 13.34
C TYR A 61 2.89 -4.17 13.72
N ILE A 62 1.97 -3.22 13.51
CA ILE A 62 2.22 -1.80 13.82
C ILE A 62 2.46 -1.59 15.32
N ASP A 63 1.71 -2.26 16.20
CA ASP A 63 1.92 -2.13 17.65
C ASP A 63 3.26 -2.71 18.08
N VAL A 64 3.70 -3.84 17.51
CA VAL A 64 5.02 -4.41 17.81
C VAL A 64 6.13 -3.45 17.36
N VAL A 65 6.04 -2.91 16.15
CA VAL A 65 7.04 -1.95 15.64
C VAL A 65 7.08 -0.67 16.47
N LYS A 66 5.91 -0.15 16.91
CA LYS A 66 5.83 1.11 17.67
C LYS A 66 6.16 0.95 19.16
N LYS A 67 5.76 -0.16 19.79
CA LYS A 67 5.87 -0.35 21.25
C LYS A 67 7.08 -1.18 21.64
N MET A 68 7.61 -2.03 20.75
CA MET A 68 8.73 -2.93 21.03
C MET A 68 9.75 -2.94 19.88
N PRO A 69 10.41 -1.80 19.58
CA PRO A 69 11.36 -1.70 18.48
C PRO A 69 12.56 -2.65 18.64
N GLU A 70 12.99 -2.93 19.88
CA GLU A 70 14.03 -3.92 20.22
C GLU A 70 13.64 -5.35 19.78
N LEU A 71 12.38 -5.75 20.05
CA LEU A 71 11.85 -7.06 19.63
C LEU A 71 11.77 -7.16 18.11
N TYR A 72 11.32 -6.09 17.45
CA TYR A 72 11.31 -6.02 15.99
C TYR A 72 12.74 -6.13 15.41
N GLY A 73 13.70 -5.42 15.98
CA GLY A 73 15.12 -5.48 15.59
C GLY A 73 15.73 -6.87 15.80
N TYR A 74 15.40 -7.54 16.91
CA TYR A 74 15.82 -8.92 17.18
C TYR A 74 15.21 -9.91 16.17
N LEU A 75 13.91 -9.80 15.89
CA LEU A 75 13.25 -10.64 14.88
C LEU A 75 13.90 -10.45 13.50
N TYR A 76 14.19 -9.21 13.12
CA TYR A 76 14.85 -8.91 11.84
C TYR A 76 16.28 -9.48 11.77
N LYS A 77 17.07 -9.33 12.84
CA LYS A 77 18.45 -9.87 12.91
C LYS A 77 18.50 -11.40 12.90
N ASN A 78 17.49 -12.06 13.47
CA ASN A 78 17.42 -13.52 13.57
C ASN A 78 16.52 -14.17 12.51
N TYR A 79 15.89 -13.38 11.64
CA TYR A 79 15.13 -13.90 10.50
C TYR A 79 16.10 -14.50 9.49
N LYS A 80 16.26 -15.83 9.55
CA LYS A 80 16.91 -16.62 8.50
C LYS A 80 15.88 -17.01 7.45
N GLY A 81 15.61 -16.10 6.52
CA GLY A 81 14.85 -16.40 5.31
C GLY A 81 15.80 -16.69 4.14
N VAL A 82 15.94 -17.99 3.84
CA VAL A 82 16.80 -18.65 2.82
C VAL A 82 18.29 -18.68 3.15
#